data_AF-A0A519JJL5-F1
#
_entry.id   AF-A0A519JJL5-F1
#
_cell.length_a   1.000
_cell.length_b   1.000
_cell.length_c   1.000
_cell.angle_alpha   90.00
_cell.angle_beta   90.00
_cell.angle_gamma   90.00
#
_symmetry.space_group_name_H-M   'P 1'
#
loop_
_entity.id
_entity.type
_entity.pdbx_description
1 polymer ?
#
loop_
_entity_poly.entity_id
_entity_poly.type
_entity_poly.pdbx_seq_one_letter_code
_entity_poly.pdbx_strand_id
1 'polypeptide(L)'
;MSHASTPVINPVDLTRDLIRIPSVTPADEGAMDVLERMLTALGFTCRRLAFGDPDGQGANARIENLYARRGTASPNLCFAGHTDVVPTGATEAWSSAPFGAEVKDGVLYGR
;
A
#
# COMPACT_ATOMS: atom_id res chain seq x y z
N MET A 1 19.61 14.34 -21.70
CA MET A 1 18.70 13.36 -21.06
C MET A 1 17.56 14.15 -20.44
N SER A 2 16.32 13.86 -20.79
CA SER A 2 15.15 14.61 -20.29
C SER A 2 15.00 14.34 -18.79
N HIS A 3 15.13 15.38 -17.96
CA HIS A 3 14.67 15.33 -16.58
C HIS A 3 13.14 15.33 -16.63
N ALA A 4 12.54 14.14 -16.75
CA ALA A 4 11.12 14.00 -16.49
C ALA A 4 10.86 14.58 -15.09
N SER A 5 10.00 15.61 -15.02
CA SER A 5 9.63 16.22 -13.75
C SER A 5 9.08 15.12 -12.84
N THR A 6 9.69 14.92 -11.68
CA THR A 6 9.19 13.95 -10.72
C THR A 6 7.80 14.41 -10.28
N PRO A 7 6.76 13.57 -10.37
CA PRO A 7 5.42 13.95 -9.95
C PRO A 7 5.44 14.34 -8.47
N VAL A 8 4.81 15.47 -8.14
CA VAL A 8 4.67 15.90 -6.74
C VAL A 8 3.64 14.99 -6.09
N ILE A 9 4.06 14.24 -5.08
CA ILE A 9 3.18 13.36 -4.30
C ILE A 9 2.72 14.14 -3.08
N ASN A 10 1.40 14.25 -2.90
CA ASN A 10 0.85 14.64 -1.61
C ASN A 10 0.77 13.39 -0.72
N PRO A 11 1.55 13.30 0.38
CA PRO A 11 1.54 12.11 1.23
C PRO A 11 0.17 11.87 1.86
N VAL A 12 -0.60 12.92 2.18
CA VAL A 12 -1.94 12.77 2.76
C VAL A 12 -2.89 12.13 1.75
N ASP A 13 -2.84 12.53 0.48
CA ASP A 13 -3.70 11.94 -0.56
C ASP A 13 -3.31 10.49 -0.84
N LEU A 14 -2.01 10.18 -0.92
CA LEU A 14 -1.55 8.81 -1.08
C LEU A 14 -1.97 7.91 0.09
N THR A 15 -1.82 8.40 1.33
CA THR A 15 -2.28 7.67 2.52
C THR A 15 -3.80 7.47 2.48
N ARG A 16 -4.57 8.47 2.07
CA ARG A 16 -6.04 8.34 1.93
C ARG A 16 -6.42 7.29 0.89
N ASP A 17 -5.73 7.25 -0.24
CA ASP A 17 -5.99 6.27 -1.29
C ASP A 17 -5.68 4.84 -0.83
N LEU A 18 -4.62 4.66 -0.03
CA LEU A 18 -4.29 3.36 0.58
C LEU A 18 -5.31 2.96 1.66
N ILE A 19 -5.70 3.86 2.56
CA ILE A 19 -6.69 3.58 3.63
C ILE A 19 -8.06 3.19 3.05
N ARG A 20 -8.44 3.72 1.88
CA ARG A 20 -9.73 3.39 1.25
C ARG A 20 -9.81 1.96 0.73
N ILE A 21 -8.68 1.27 0.66
CA ILE A 21 -8.62 -0.11 0.20
C ILE A 21 -8.73 -1.00 1.44
N PRO A 22 -9.80 -1.82 1.57
CA PRO A 22 -10.00 -2.67 2.73
C PRO A 22 -9.12 -3.93 2.66
N SER A 23 -7.80 -3.75 2.56
CA SER A 23 -6.78 -4.80 2.41
C SER A 23 -6.60 -5.63 3.69
N VAL A 24 -7.68 -6.22 4.20
CA VAL A 24 -7.63 -7.05 5.41
C VAL A 24 -6.90 -8.35 5.09
N THR A 25 -5.86 -8.67 5.88
CA THR A 25 -5.04 -9.87 5.67
C THR A 25 -5.92 -11.12 5.45
N PRO A 26 -5.67 -11.95 4.42
CA PRO A 26 -4.57 -11.88 3.45
C PRO A 26 -4.87 -11.10 2.16
N ALA A 27 -6.05 -10.47 2.06
CA ALA A 27 -6.50 -9.85 0.83
C ALA A 27 -5.77 -8.52 0.56
N ASP A 28 -5.16 -8.39 -0.62
CA ASP A 28 -4.53 -7.15 -1.07
C ASP A 28 -5.56 -6.08 -1.47
N GLU A 29 -6.71 -6.50 -2.04
CA GLU A 29 -7.78 -5.63 -2.52
C GLU A 29 -7.32 -4.50 -3.48
N GLY A 30 -6.12 -4.63 -4.06
CA GLY A 30 -5.51 -3.65 -4.96
C GLY A 30 -4.63 -2.59 -4.29
N ALA A 31 -4.30 -2.73 -3.00
CA ALA A 31 -3.42 -1.79 -2.28
C ALA A 31 -2.02 -1.73 -2.92
N MET A 32 -1.48 -2.88 -3.28
CA MET A 32 -0.20 -2.94 -3.97
C MET A 32 -0.23 -2.37 -5.39
N ASP A 33 -1.38 -2.36 -6.07
CA ASP A 33 -1.51 -1.72 -7.39
C ASP A 33 -1.37 -0.20 -7.27
N VAL A 34 -1.86 0.40 -6.18
CA VAL A 34 -1.63 1.82 -5.87
C VAL A 34 -0.13 2.07 -5.70
N LEU A 35 0.56 1.25 -4.90
CA LEU A 35 1.99 1.38 -4.69
C LEU A 35 2.79 1.19 -5.97
N GLU A 36 2.47 0.17 -6.78
CA GLU A 36 3.17 -0.11 -8.04
C GLU A 36 3.04 1.04 -9.03
N ARG A 37 1.82 1.59 -9.20
CA ARG A 37 1.61 2.76 -10.08
C ARG A 37 2.44 3.95 -9.62
N MET A 38 2.43 4.25 -8.32
CA MET A 38 3.16 5.38 -7.75
C MET A 38 4.67 5.22 -7.87
N LEU A 39 5.20 4.04 -7.50
CA LEU A 39 6.63 3.74 -7.55
C LEU A 39 7.14 3.71 -9.00
N THR A 40 6.36 3.15 -9.93
CA THR A 40 6.69 3.17 -11.36
C THR A 40 6.75 4.60 -11.89
N ALA A 41 5.80 5.47 -11.52
CA ALA A 41 5.82 6.88 -11.89
C ALA A 41 7.03 7.66 -11.31
N LEU A 42 7.56 7.21 -10.17
CA LEU A 42 8.82 7.69 -9.59
C LEU A 42 10.07 7.09 -10.23
N GLY A 43 9.95 6.24 -11.25
CA GLY A 43 11.06 5.62 -11.96
C GLY A 43 11.69 4.42 -11.23
N PHE A 44 10.93 3.77 -10.33
CA PHE A 44 11.31 2.44 -9.84
C PHE A 44 10.91 1.38 -10.86
N THR A 45 11.69 0.29 -10.90
CA THR A 45 11.28 -0.96 -11.51
C THR A 45 10.60 -1.82 -10.45
N CYS A 46 9.32 -2.12 -10.66
CA CYS A 46 8.50 -2.93 -9.76
C CYS A 46 8.48 -4.40 -10.20
N ARG A 47 8.48 -5.30 -9.22
CA ARG A 47 8.30 -6.74 -9.39
C ARG A 47 7.29 -7.24 -8.36
N ARG A 48 6.16 -7.75 -8.84
CA ARG A 48 5.15 -8.46 -8.04
C ARG A 48 5.62 -9.89 -7.77
N LEU A 49 5.45 -10.34 -6.53
CA LEU A 49 5.84 -11.67 -6.07
C LEU A 49 4.73 -12.22 -5.18
N ALA A 50 4.18 -13.37 -5.53
CA ALA A 50 3.18 -14.04 -4.72
C ALA A 50 3.76 -15.31 -4.09
N PHE A 51 3.54 -15.49 -2.80
CA PHE A 51 3.96 -16.66 -2.05
C PHE A 51 2.76 -17.27 -1.31
N GLY A 52 2.81 -18.59 -1.06
CA GLY A 52 1.67 -19.34 -0.50
C GLY A 52 0.83 -20.02 -1.58
N ASP A 53 -0.15 -20.80 -1.14
CA ASP A 53 -1.00 -21.59 -2.02
C ASP A 53 -2.22 -20.76 -2.47
N PRO A 54 -2.65 -20.81 -3.74
CA PRO A 54 -3.83 -20.09 -4.23
C PRO A 54 -5.11 -20.36 -3.42
N ASP A 55 -5.25 -21.60 -2.94
CA ASP A 55 -6.37 -22.04 -2.09
C ASP A 55 -5.96 -22.19 -0.62
N GLY A 56 -4.76 -21.71 -0.27
CA GLY A 56 -4.20 -21.80 1.07
C GLY A 56 -4.94 -20.89 2.06
N GLN A 57 -4.95 -21.30 3.33
CA GLN A 57 -5.56 -20.54 4.42
C GLN A 57 -4.57 -20.40 5.58
N GLY A 58 -4.82 -19.42 6.45
CA GLY A 58 -3.96 -19.14 7.60
C GLY A 58 -2.52 -18.90 7.16
N ALA A 59 -1.58 -19.67 7.71
CA ALA A 59 -0.16 -19.55 7.39
C ALA A 59 0.21 -19.90 5.93
N ASN A 60 -0.68 -20.61 5.20
CA ASN A 60 -0.45 -20.99 3.81
C ASN A 60 -1.18 -20.08 2.81
N ALA A 61 -1.92 -19.08 3.30
CA ALA A 61 -2.64 -18.15 2.44
C ALA A 61 -1.70 -17.46 1.44
N ARG A 62 -2.19 -17.25 0.22
CA ARG A 62 -1.43 -16.54 -0.82
C ARG A 62 -1.30 -15.06 -0.46
N ILE A 63 -0.06 -14.58 -0.35
CA ILE A 63 0.27 -13.18 -0.03
C ILE A 63 0.97 -12.52 -1.22
N GLU A 64 0.45 -11.37 -1.65
CA GLU A 64 1.06 -10.52 -2.66
C GLU A 64 2.16 -9.65 -2.04
N ASN A 65 3.29 -9.57 -2.72
CA ASN A 65 4.44 -8.76 -2.33
C ASN A 65 4.85 -7.86 -3.50
N LEU A 66 5.47 -6.72 -3.19
CA LEU A 66 6.01 -5.80 -4.18
C LEU A 66 7.47 -5.49 -3.83
N TYR A 67 8.38 -5.82 -4.73
CA TYR A 67 9.76 -5.34 -4.68
C TYR A 67 9.96 -4.24 -5.72
N ALA A 68 10.29 -3.03 -5.27
CA ALA A 68 10.56 -1.90 -6.14
C ALA A 68 11.99 -1.42 -5.97
N ARG A 69 12.72 -1.25 -7.08
CA ARG A 69 14.11 -0.79 -7.05
C ARG A 69 14.35 0.34 -8.06
N ARG A 70 15.03 1.40 -7.61
CA ARG A 70 15.56 2.47 -8.46
C ARG A 70 17.08 2.50 -8.34
N GLY A 71 17.78 2.39 -9.47
CA GLY A 71 19.25 2.28 -9.52
C GLY A 71 19.77 0.86 -9.29
N THR A 72 21.03 0.62 -9.65
CA THR A 72 21.65 -0.73 -9.68
C THR A 72 22.92 -0.87 -8.84
N ALA A 73 23.45 0.23 -8.30
CA ALA A 73 24.70 0.29 -7.57
C ALA A 73 24.52 0.44 -6.04
N SER A 74 25.62 0.33 -5.30
CA SER A 74 25.70 0.59 -3.86
C SER A 74 26.04 2.07 -3.56
N PRO A 75 25.68 2.60 -2.38
CA PRO A 75 24.92 1.95 -1.30
C PRO A 75 23.43 1.82 -1.62
N ASN A 76 22.79 0.77 -1.10
CA ASN A 76 21.36 0.49 -1.28
C ASN A 76 20.60 0.75 0.01
N LEU A 77 19.71 1.75 0.01
CA LEU A 77 18.76 2.00 1.09
C LEU A 77 17.43 1.33 0.75
N CYS A 78 16.90 0.51 1.66
CA CYS A 78 15.64 -0.22 1.46
C CYS A 78 14.60 0.23 2.50
N PHE A 79 13.40 0.56 2.04
CA PHE A 79 12.22 0.72 2.88
C PHE A 79 11.41 -0.57 2.85
N ALA A 80 10.98 -1.04 4.01
CA ALA A 80 10.11 -2.19 4.16
C ALA A 80 8.86 -1.81 4.96
N GLY A 81 7.72 -2.37 4.56
CA GLY A 81 6.42 -2.15 5.18
C GLY A 81 5.42 -3.17 4.65
N HIS A 82 4.19 -3.11 5.14
CA HIS A 82 3.09 -3.97 4.71
C HIS A 82 1.85 -3.11 4.42
N THR A 83 1.01 -3.55 3.48
CA THR A 83 -0.23 -2.85 3.10
C THR A 83 -1.48 -3.49 3.67
N ASP A 84 -1.36 -4.73 4.12
CA ASP A 84 -2.48 -5.43 4.75
C ASP A 84 -2.72 -4.89 6.16
N VAL A 85 -3.98 -4.91 6.57
CA VAL A 85 -4.45 -4.39 7.85
C VAL A 85 -5.25 -5.43 8.61
N VAL A 86 -5.37 -5.21 9.92
CA VAL A 86 -6.24 -6.06 10.77
C VAL A 86 -7.72 -5.72 10.53
N PRO A 87 -8.66 -6.66 10.83
CA PRO A 87 -10.09 -6.38 10.78
C PRO A 87 -10.47 -5.11 11.57
N THR A 88 -11.46 -4.36 11.10
CA THR A 88 -11.89 -3.08 11.70
C THR A 88 -12.64 -3.24 13.02
N GLY A 89 -13.11 -4.47 13.31
CA GLY A 89 -14.10 -4.71 14.36
C GLY A 89 -15.48 -4.20 13.96
N ALA A 90 -16.31 -3.88 14.96
CA ALA A 90 -17.63 -3.30 14.78
C ALA A 90 -17.53 -1.90 14.16
N THR A 91 -18.06 -1.70 12.94
CA THR A 91 -17.97 -0.43 12.21
C THR A 91 -18.75 0.69 12.89
N GLU A 92 -19.84 0.35 13.59
CA GLU A 92 -20.67 1.24 14.39
C GLU A 92 -19.93 1.80 15.63
N ALA A 93 -18.83 1.17 16.05
CA ALA A 93 -18.00 1.67 17.15
C ALA A 93 -17.03 2.79 16.70
N TRP A 94 -16.92 3.04 15.39
CA TRP A 94 -16.06 4.08 14.86
C TRP A 94 -16.79 5.41 14.73
N SER A 95 -16.12 6.52 15.09
CA SER A 95 -16.63 7.87 14.87
C SER A 95 -16.54 8.33 13.40
N SER A 96 -15.69 7.68 12.61
CA SER A 96 -15.50 7.89 11.17
C SER A 96 -15.34 6.53 10.49
N ALA A 97 -15.87 6.35 9.28
CA ALA A 97 -15.78 5.07 8.59
C ALA A 97 -14.31 4.59 8.50
N PRO A 98 -13.98 3.34 8.89
CA PRO A 98 -12.58 2.89 9.01
C PRO A 98 -11.82 2.89 7.68
N PHE A 99 -12.52 2.71 6.55
CA PHE A 99 -11.95 2.82 5.20
C PHE A 99 -12.43 4.08 4.47
N GLY A 100 -12.94 5.08 5.20
CA GLY A 100 -13.39 6.35 4.63
C GLY A 100 -12.24 7.33 4.37
N ALA A 101 -11.12 7.16 5.07
CA ALA A 101 -9.97 8.07 5.06
C ALA A 101 -10.39 9.53 5.32
N GLU A 102 -11.17 9.79 6.37
CA GLU A 102 -11.69 11.12 6.66
C GLU A 102 -10.62 12.00 7.32
N VAL A 103 -10.49 13.26 6.89
CA VAL A 103 -9.66 14.25 7.60
C VAL A 103 -10.59 15.18 8.38
N LYS A 104 -10.45 15.17 9.70
CA LYS A 104 -11.23 16.00 10.61
C LYS A 104 -10.30 16.66 11.63
N ASP A 105 -10.41 17.98 11.76
CA ASP A 105 -9.62 18.79 12.71
C ASP A 105 -8.09 18.55 12.60
N GLY A 106 -7.61 18.34 11.38
CA GLY A 106 -6.19 18.10 11.10
C GLY A 106 -5.72 16.66 11.30
N VAL A 107 -6.62 15.72 11.64
CA VAL A 107 -6.31 14.30 11.85
C VAL A 107 -6.94 13.47 10.74
N LEU A 108 -6.16 12.55 10.15
CA LEU A 108 -6.64 11.55 9.20
C LEU A 108 -7.06 10.28 9.95
N TYR A 109 -8.32 9.88 9.81
CA TYR A 109 -8.90 8.69 10.43
C TYR A 109 -9.02 7.54 9.43
N GLY A 110 -8.56 6.37 9.85
CA GLY A 110 -8.67 5.13 9.10
C GLY A 110 -8.16 3.93 9.91
N ARG A 111 -8.44 2.73 9.42
CA ARG A 111 -7.78 1.50 9.85
C ARG A 111 -6.34 1.46 9.34
#